data_AF-A0A7Y5SKF4-F1
#
_entry.id   AF-A0A7Y5SKF4-F1
#
_cell.length_a   1.000
_cell.length_b   1.000
_cell.length_c   1.000
_cell.angle_alpha   90.00
_cell.angle_beta   90.00
_cell.angle_gamma   90.00
#
_symmetry.space_group_name_H-M   'P 1'
#
loop_
_entity.id
_entity.type
_entity.pdbx_description
1 polymer ?
#
loop_
_entity_poly.entity_id
_entity_poly.type
_entity_poly.pdbx_seq_one_letter_code
_entity_poly.pdbx_strand_id
1 'polypeptide(L)'
;MVAGANSATMRAEPMKQEFRLIVAIDDFTDTVADALYEAGFDDAHLAKSGGRPRIILDDRDTTDLETTVRRAIADAQRAGVRVLRVELPAVEHINAELAADSSA
;
A
#
# COMPACT_ATOMS: atom_id res chain seq x y z
N MET A 1 47.14 -7.80 -6.13
CA MET A 1 46.17 -8.91 -6.01
C MET A 1 45.05 -8.45 -5.10
N VAL A 2 43.84 -8.38 -5.68
CA VAL A 2 42.49 -8.42 -5.09
C VAL A 2 42.18 -7.58 -3.83
N ALA A 3 41.72 -6.34 -4.05
CA ALA A 3 40.74 -5.71 -3.17
C ALA A 3 39.35 -6.07 -3.71
N GLY A 4 38.73 -7.11 -3.17
CA GLY A 4 37.38 -7.55 -3.52
C GLY A 4 36.44 -7.31 -2.36
N ALA A 5 35.98 -6.07 -2.19
CA ALA A 5 34.86 -5.75 -1.33
C ALA A 5 33.57 -6.31 -1.96
N ASN A 6 33.33 -7.62 -1.80
CA ASN A 6 32.03 -8.20 -2.10
C ASN A 6 31.11 -7.96 -0.89
N SER A 7 30.72 -6.70 -0.70
CA SER A 7 29.46 -6.38 -0.05
C SER A 7 28.38 -6.85 -1.03
N ALA A 8 28.02 -8.13 -0.94
CA ALA A 8 26.81 -8.64 -1.55
C ALA A 8 25.64 -7.94 -0.85
N THR A 9 25.30 -6.74 -1.32
CA THR A 9 23.93 -6.27 -1.26
C THR A 9 23.13 -7.38 -1.92
N MET A 10 22.57 -8.29 -1.13
CA MET A 10 21.47 -9.15 -1.57
C MET A 10 20.47 -8.19 -2.17
N ARG A 11 20.46 -8.08 -3.51
CA ARG A 11 19.37 -7.42 -4.21
C ARG A 11 18.19 -8.30 -3.89
N ALA A 12 17.37 -7.90 -2.92
CA ALA A 12 16.09 -8.51 -2.69
C ALA A 12 15.43 -8.61 -4.07
N GLU A 13 15.24 -9.83 -4.56
CA GLU A 13 14.59 -10.00 -5.85
C GLU A 13 13.18 -9.41 -5.70
N PRO A 14 12.74 -8.57 -6.65
CA PRO A 14 11.42 -7.97 -6.54
C PRO A 14 10.39 -9.09 -6.46
N MET A 15 9.70 -9.15 -5.33
CA MET A 15 8.62 -10.09 -5.11
C MET A 15 7.33 -9.38 -5.49
N LYS A 16 6.55 -10.01 -6.36
CA LYS A 16 5.19 -9.57 -6.67
C LYS A 16 4.33 -9.80 -5.44
N GLN A 17 3.85 -8.72 -4.83
CA GLN A 17 2.99 -8.78 -3.66
C GLN A 17 1.61 -8.25 -3.99
N GLU A 18 0.58 -9.04 -3.70
CA GLU A 18 -0.82 -8.62 -3.77
C GLU A 18 -1.29 -8.20 -2.37
N PHE A 19 -1.83 -6.99 -2.25
CA PHE A 19 -2.43 -6.54 -1.00
C PHE A 19 -3.60 -5.59 -1.24
N ARG A 20 -4.49 -5.50 -0.24
CA ARG A 20 -5.71 -4.69 -0.36
C ARG A 20 -5.77 -3.65 0.74
N LEU A 21 -6.07 -2.41 0.37
CA LEU A 21 -6.27 -1.31 1.30
C LEU A 21 -7.76 -1.08 1.45
N ILE A 22 -8.27 -1.26 2.67
CA ILE A 22 -9.62 -0.89 3.06
C ILE A 22 -9.60 0.59 3.42
N VAL A 23 -10.46 1.37 2.78
CA VAL A 23 -10.49 2.84 2.94
C VAL A 23 -11.78 3.28 3.64
N ALA A 24 -11.73 4.47 4.24
CA ALA A 24 -12.82 5.04 5.05
C ALA A 24 -13.85 5.84 4.23
N ILE A 25 -13.62 5.98 2.92
CA ILE A 25 -14.55 6.67 2.02
C ILE A 25 -15.77 5.79 1.74
N ASP A 26 -16.91 6.39 1.45
CA ASP A 26 -18.13 5.65 1.07
C ASP A 26 -18.13 5.23 -0.40
N ASP A 27 -17.47 6.01 -1.27
CA ASP A 27 -17.41 5.77 -2.71
C ASP A 27 -16.16 6.40 -3.34
N PHE A 28 -15.68 5.82 -4.44
CA PHE A 28 -14.60 6.37 -5.25
C PHE A 28 -15.20 7.37 -6.24
N THR A 29 -15.32 8.63 -5.83
CA THR A 29 -15.68 9.70 -6.76
C THR A 29 -14.57 9.88 -7.81
N ASP A 30 -14.89 10.43 -8.98
CA ASP A 30 -13.90 10.70 -10.04
C ASP A 30 -12.69 11.47 -9.49
N THR A 31 -12.93 12.48 -8.66
CA THR A 31 -11.85 13.26 -8.02
C THR A 31 -10.93 12.42 -7.14
N VAL A 32 -11.46 11.44 -6.42
CA VAL A 32 -10.65 10.52 -5.60
C VAL A 32 -9.89 9.54 -6.50
N ALA A 33 -10.53 9.04 -7.56
CA ALA A 33 -9.88 8.16 -8.52
C ALA A 33 -8.71 8.86 -9.22
N ASP A 34 -8.90 10.10 -9.68
CA ASP A 34 -7.84 10.95 -10.25
C ASP A 34 -6.71 11.17 -9.25
N ALA A 35 -7.02 11.54 -8.00
CA ALA A 35 -6.02 11.78 -6.97
C ALA A 35 -5.23 10.51 -6.62
N LEU A 36 -5.87 9.33 -6.60
CA LEU A 36 -5.19 8.05 -6.40
C LEU A 36 -4.29 7.71 -7.59
N TYR A 37 -4.77 7.94 -8.81
CA TYR A 37 -3.97 7.74 -10.02
C TYR A 37 -2.70 8.63 -9.99
N GLU A 38 -2.84 9.92 -9.69
CA GLU A 38 -1.71 10.85 -9.53
C GLU A 38 -0.77 10.46 -8.38
N ALA A 39 -1.29 9.77 -7.35
CA ALA A 39 -0.50 9.26 -6.24
C ALA A 39 0.25 7.95 -6.54
N GLY A 40 0.10 7.38 -7.74
CA GLY A 40 0.78 6.14 -8.15
C GLY A 40 0.01 4.86 -7.82
N PHE A 41 -1.32 4.93 -7.88
CA PHE A 41 -2.23 3.78 -7.90
C PHE A 41 -2.72 3.47 -9.32
N ASP A 42 -1.93 3.77 -10.34
CA ASP A 42 -2.28 3.55 -11.75
C ASP A 42 -2.47 2.08 -12.11
N ASP A 43 -1.70 1.19 -11.47
CA ASP A 43 -1.86 -0.27 -11.59
C ASP A 43 -2.84 -0.88 -10.57
N ALA A 44 -3.49 -0.05 -9.74
CA ALA A 44 -4.39 -0.54 -8.70
C ALA A 44 -5.84 -0.67 -9.18
N HIS A 45 -6.52 -1.69 -8.71
CA HIS A 45 -7.94 -1.92 -8.97
C HIS A 45 -8.80 -1.37 -7.83
N LEU A 46 -9.66 -0.40 -8.16
CA LEU A 46 -10.67 0.12 -7.24
C LEU A 46 -11.88 -0.80 -7.24
N ALA A 47 -12.21 -1.38 -6.07
CA ALA A 47 -13.35 -2.28 -5.93
C ALA A 47 -14.19 -1.89 -4.71
N LYS A 48 -15.49 -2.24 -4.73
CA LYS A 48 -16.39 -2.08 -3.57
C LYS A 48 -16.89 -3.44 -3.12
N SER A 49 -16.74 -3.77 -1.85
CA SER A 49 -17.19 -5.06 -1.31
C SER A 49 -17.77 -4.91 0.09
N GLY A 50 -18.93 -5.53 0.31
CA GLY A 50 -19.65 -5.41 1.58
C GLY A 50 -20.03 -3.96 1.91
N GLY A 51 -20.23 -3.12 0.89
CA GLY A 51 -20.51 -1.68 1.05
C GLY A 51 -19.30 -0.80 1.30
N ARG A 52 -18.08 -1.36 1.44
CA ARG A 52 -16.85 -0.59 1.66
C ARG A 52 -15.97 -0.57 0.41
N PRO A 53 -15.50 0.62 -0.01
CA PRO A 53 -14.47 0.74 -1.03
C PRO A 53 -13.14 0.15 -0.54
N ARG A 54 -12.43 -0.48 -1.45
CA ARG A 54 -11.11 -1.06 -1.25
C ARG A 54 -10.26 -0.90 -2.50
N ILE A 55 -8.97 -0.65 -2.29
CA ILE A 55 -7.97 -0.53 -3.35
C ILE A 55 -7.20 -1.84 -3.36
N ILE A 56 -7.21 -2.55 -4.47
CA ILE A 56 -6.49 -3.80 -4.67
C ILE A 56 -5.23 -3.46 -5.45
N LEU A 57 -4.07 -3.79 -4.90
CA LEU A 57 -2.81 -3.65 -5.58
C LEU A 57 -2.33 -5.03 -5.94
N ASP A 58 -2.44 -5.34 -7.23
CA ASP A 58 -1.95 -6.57 -7.82
C ASP A 58 -0.56 -6.29 -8.42
N ASP A 59 0.37 -7.24 -8.33
CA ASP A 59 1.67 -7.19 -9.02
C ASP A 59 2.64 -6.05 -8.63
N ARG A 60 2.52 -5.44 -7.44
CA ARG A 60 3.48 -4.39 -7.04
C ARG A 60 4.86 -4.99 -6.76
N ASP A 61 5.83 -4.70 -7.63
CA ASP A 61 7.23 -5.08 -7.43
C ASP A 61 7.76 -4.43 -6.15
N THR A 62 8.14 -5.26 -5.18
CA THR A 62 8.72 -4.76 -3.93
C THR A 62 9.86 -5.63 -3.43
N THR A 63 10.86 -4.95 -2.89
CA THR A 63 11.92 -5.56 -2.08
C THR A 63 11.54 -5.62 -0.60
N ASP A 64 10.65 -4.73 -0.17
CA ASP A 64 10.28 -4.48 1.22
C ASP A 64 8.78 -4.24 1.33
N LEU A 65 8.05 -5.31 1.63
CA LEU A 65 6.59 -5.29 1.69
C LEU A 65 6.06 -4.24 2.67
N GLU A 66 6.66 -4.14 3.85
CA GLU A 66 6.26 -3.17 4.87
C GLU A 66 6.43 -1.72 4.36
N THR A 67 7.59 -1.40 3.79
CA THR A 67 7.86 -0.07 3.24
C THR A 67 6.91 0.26 2.10
N THR A 68 6.62 -0.71 1.22
CA THR A 68 5.65 -0.54 0.13
C THR A 68 4.25 -0.29 0.66
N VAL A 69 3.81 -1.04 1.67
CA VAL A 69 2.49 -0.83 2.28
C VAL A 69 2.41 0.53 2.98
N ARG A 70 3.43 0.92 3.76
CA ARG A 70 3.50 2.23 4.41
C ARG A 70 3.46 3.38 3.38
N ARG A 71 4.17 3.23 2.26
CA ARG A 71 4.12 4.20 1.16
C ARG A 71 2.73 4.27 0.54
N ALA A 72 2.14 3.13 0.20
CA ALA A 72 0.78 3.11 -0.33
C ALA A 72 -0.24 3.75 0.63
N ILE A 73 -0.12 3.51 1.94
CA ILE A 73 -0.94 4.21 2.93
C ILE A 73 -0.74 5.73 2.87
N ALA A 74 0.51 6.19 2.83
CA ALA A 74 0.83 7.61 2.75
C ALA A 74 0.34 8.26 1.44
N ASP A 75 0.47 7.55 0.32
CA ASP A 75 0.02 7.98 -1.00
C ASP A 75 -1.52 8.08 -1.04
N ALA A 76 -2.22 7.09 -0.48
CA ALA A 76 -3.68 7.14 -0.34
C ALA A 76 -4.13 8.32 0.54
N GLN A 77 -3.46 8.53 1.68
CA GLN A 77 -3.73 9.68 2.54
C GLN A 77 -3.47 11.02 1.84
N ARG A 78 -2.41 11.10 1.03
CA ARG A 78 -2.07 12.27 0.21
C ARG A 78 -3.14 12.55 -0.85
N ALA A 79 -3.75 11.51 -1.42
CA ALA A 79 -4.90 11.59 -2.29
C ALA A 79 -6.21 11.99 -1.56
N GLY A 80 -6.16 12.23 -0.24
CA GLY A 80 -7.33 12.55 0.57
C GLY A 80 -8.12 11.34 1.03
N VAL A 81 -7.59 10.13 0.82
CA VAL A 81 -8.24 8.86 1.17
C VAL A 81 -7.67 8.32 2.48
N ARG A 82 -8.51 8.27 3.51
CA ARG A 82 -8.11 7.67 4.78
C ARG A 82 -8.13 6.14 4.66
N VAL A 83 -6.99 5.50 4.95
CA VAL A 83 -6.89 4.03 5.03
C VAL A 83 -7.30 3.57 6.42
N LEU A 84 -8.22 2.60 6.48
CA LEU A 84 -8.68 1.98 7.72
C LEU A 84 -7.85 0.75 8.10
N ARG A 85 -7.55 -0.10 7.11
CA ARG A 85 -6.86 -1.38 7.31
C ARG A 85 -6.23 -1.86 6.02
N VAL A 86 -5.14 -2.60 6.12
CA VAL A 86 -4.53 -3.38 5.05
C VAL A 86 -4.89 -4.86 5.23
N GLU A 87 -5.51 -5.47 4.22
CA GLU A 87 -5.72 -6.92 4.16
C GLU A 87 -4.46 -7.58 3.60
N LEU A 88 -3.46 -7.77 4.48
CA LEU A 88 -2.25 -8.51 4.17
C LEU A 88 -1.68 -9.13 5.45
N PRO A 89 -1.57 -10.47 5.55
CA PRO A 89 -1.16 -11.13 6.79
C PRO A 89 0.23 -10.72 7.29
N ALA A 90 1.15 -10.42 6.37
CA ALA A 90 2.54 -10.07 6.70
C ALA A 90 2.69 -8.69 7.37
N VAL A 91 1.66 -7.85 7.33
CA VAL A 91 1.68 -6.46 7.83
C VAL A 91 0.57 -6.19 8.84
N GLU A 92 0.06 -7.22 9.52
CA GLU A 92 -0.99 -7.04 10.53
C GLU A 92 -0.59 -6.08 11.65
N HIS A 93 0.71 -5.93 11.94
CA HIS A 93 1.20 -4.96 12.90
C HIS A 93 0.91 -3.50 12.46
N ILE A 94 0.96 -3.19 11.16
CA ILE A 94 0.62 -1.86 10.62
C ILE A 94 -0.87 -1.55 10.88
N ASN A 95 -1.73 -2.57 10.82
CA ASN A 95 -3.15 -2.39 11.13
C ASN A 95 -3.37 -1.96 12.59
N ALA A 96 -2.54 -2.45 13.52
CA ALA A 96 -2.61 -2.01 14.91
C ALA A 96 -2.19 -0.54 15.06
N GLU A 97 -1.17 -0.09 14.32
CA GLU A 97 -0.75 1.32 14.27
C GLU A 97 -1.88 2.22 13.71
N LEU A 98 -2.47 1.83 12.57
CA LEU A 98 -3.59 2.56 11.94
C LEU A 98 -4.82 2.67 12.84
N ALA A 99 -5.11 1.63 13.62
CA ALA A 99 -6.21 1.63 14.58
C ALA A 99 -5.95 2.56 15.77
N ALA A 100 -4.69 2.66 16.23
CA ALA A 100 -4.30 3.54 17.32
C ALA A 100 -4.39 5.02 16.91
N ASP A 101 -3.91 5.38 15.72
CA ASP A 101 -4.02 6.75 15.16
C ASP A 101 -5.47 7.20 14.94
N SER A 102 -6.42 6.26 14.86
CA SER A 102 -7.83 6.58 14.69
C SER A 102 -8.58 6.84 15.99
N SER A 103 -7.92 6.69 17.15
CA SER A 103 -8.51 6.90 18.48
C SER A 103 -7.97 8.15 19.22
N ALA A 104 -7.20 9.01 18.54
CA ALA A 104 -6.63 10.24 19.10
C ALA A 104 -7.43 11.50 18.69
#